data_AF-A0A8I1SNI4-F1
#
_entry.id   AF-A0A8I1SNI4-F1
#
_cell.length_a   1.000
_cell.length_b   1.000
_cell.length_c   1.000
_cell.angle_alpha   90.00
_cell.angle_beta   90.00
_cell.angle_gamma   90.00
#
_symmetry.space_group_name_H-M   'P 1'
#
loop_
_entity.id
_entity.type
_entity.pdbx_description
1 polymer ?
#
loop_
_entity_poly.entity_id
_entity_poly.type
_entity_poly.pdbx_seq_one_letter_code
_entity_poly.pdbx_strand_id
1 'polypeptide(L)'
;MRYRPPRNKWGADFAEDYEKNLEDIERDITGVEEIVEGSKTNAEQALTFATEAKVQAESVQAQFNQVVIEGDSSVEAAQARVDAKNVAQPTLKARLDNDYNEVTAQLADKAKQYYIDVLNPPKGYLPLVTGWSDSTLNSIRLQAMLDNVATHKFTRFYFPRVDGQPYVFDNQIQIKDLGIEFFGDREDISSRNGTEIYYVGTTDFIVMGTEIPVSEYNDNNYGGLGKFSMKNLQLNSTGDVTLQCQGNEKINPVRCFIDNGGGSLRFENVKFNKWGVGVYLVQSDFNYFQEVTFTSCQKGAYLSPRSDQNIWIRPDFTMCEVGVHSEALNFTMYSPNFNRVGVGLPDYVRPQCIITNGSVTIISPWIENYDLRTGEDKITFCRVGVAGDLLAPSVVNTPSVKVTHPRVSAGVKYIYLVDAGNCSLDDLMDISTDILALCAKTGNSIGSFIANGYFAHKNKVAVYELGASNLNTGGQISYYVTPYTLTSTGRSGVINTKDLNEYYTQMTSEGLFTYLNGSMLNQQTRKRLEGGIPTSGFHKQGEFNWNIGASELGEAGSKYIIFGSLCVASGEPGTWVELKIPTGN
;
A
#
# COMPACT_ATOMS: atom_id res chain seq x y z
N MET A 1 2.45 -86.40 71.85
CA MET A 1 2.78 -87.16 73.07
C MET A 1 1.94 -86.75 74.26
N ARG A 2 0.94 -87.57 74.59
CA ARG A 2 0.23 -87.52 75.87
C ARG A 2 0.89 -88.49 76.83
N TYR A 3 2.06 -88.13 77.36
CA TYR A 3 2.75 -88.98 78.33
C TYR A 3 1.99 -88.96 79.67
N ARG A 4 1.60 -90.13 80.16
CA ARG A 4 1.02 -90.29 81.51
C ARG A 4 2.13 -90.76 82.44
N PRO A 5 2.59 -89.94 83.40
CA PRO A 5 3.63 -90.38 84.32
C PRO A 5 3.11 -91.57 85.15
N PRO A 6 3.81 -92.71 85.15
CA PRO A 6 3.34 -93.89 85.83
C PRO A 6 3.36 -93.70 87.36
N ARG A 7 2.38 -94.27 88.07
CA ARG A 7 2.28 -94.10 89.53
C ARG A 7 3.45 -94.78 90.26
N ASN A 8 3.92 -94.15 91.33
CA ASN A 8 5.21 -94.43 91.99
C ASN A 8 5.23 -95.71 92.87
N LYS A 9 4.29 -96.64 92.66
CA LYS A 9 4.24 -97.94 93.34
C LYS A 9 4.22 -99.04 92.29
N TRP A 10 5.21 -99.91 92.31
CA TRP A 10 5.27 -101.10 91.45
C TRP A 10 4.11 -102.04 91.80
N GLY A 11 3.06 -102.00 90.99
CA GLY A 11 1.86 -102.84 91.08
C GLY A 11 1.22 -102.98 89.69
N ALA A 12 0.11 -103.72 89.59
CA ALA A 12 -0.56 -104.00 88.30
C ALA A 12 -0.85 -102.72 87.49
N ASP A 13 -1.29 -101.65 88.16
CA ASP A 13 -1.58 -100.34 87.55
C ASP A 13 -0.34 -99.70 86.86
N PHE A 14 0.88 -99.95 87.37
CA PHE A 14 2.11 -99.39 86.76
C PHE A 14 2.40 -100.04 85.41
N ALA A 15 2.20 -101.36 85.31
CA ALA A 15 2.41 -102.10 84.07
C ALA A 15 1.38 -101.64 83.01
N GLU A 16 0.13 -101.45 83.40
CA GLU A 16 -0.93 -100.97 82.51
C GLU A 16 -0.68 -99.53 82.01
N ASP A 17 -0.27 -98.61 82.89
CA ASP A 17 0.09 -97.24 82.49
C ASP A 17 1.33 -97.22 81.56
N TYR A 18 2.29 -98.11 81.78
CA TYR A 18 3.49 -98.23 80.94
C TYR A 18 3.18 -98.80 79.55
N GLU A 19 2.41 -99.89 79.47
CA GLU A 19 1.94 -100.46 78.20
C GLU A 19 1.15 -99.42 77.40
N LYS A 20 0.24 -98.68 78.05
CA LYS A 20 -0.54 -97.63 77.41
C LYS A 20 0.30 -96.47 76.86
N ASN A 21 1.37 -96.10 77.58
CA ASN A 21 2.31 -95.10 77.07
C ASN A 21 3.08 -95.62 75.85
N LEU A 22 3.45 -96.91 75.81
CA LEU A 22 4.08 -97.52 74.64
C LEU A 22 3.12 -97.53 73.44
N GLU A 23 1.86 -97.92 73.62
CA GLU A 23 0.84 -97.86 72.57
C GLU A 23 0.62 -96.42 72.06
N ASP A 24 0.56 -95.43 72.96
CA ASP A 24 0.42 -94.02 72.58
C ASP A 24 1.67 -93.51 71.83
N ILE A 25 2.87 -93.98 72.17
CA ILE A 25 4.12 -93.66 71.47
C ILE A 25 4.14 -94.30 70.08
N GLU A 26 3.79 -95.59 69.96
CA GLU A 26 3.71 -96.28 68.67
C GLU A 26 2.69 -95.60 67.76
N ARG A 27 1.50 -95.27 68.27
CA ARG A 27 0.49 -94.53 67.51
C ARG A 27 0.98 -93.15 67.06
N ASP A 28 1.65 -92.41 67.94
CA ASP A 28 2.23 -91.10 67.60
C ASP A 28 3.34 -91.25 66.54
N ILE A 29 4.19 -92.28 66.63
CA ILE A 29 5.25 -92.58 65.65
C ILE A 29 4.64 -92.92 64.29
N THR A 30 3.70 -93.86 64.24
CA THR A 30 3.00 -94.24 63.00
C THR A 30 2.29 -93.03 62.38
N GLY A 31 1.65 -92.19 63.21
CA GLY A 31 1.03 -90.95 62.72
C GLY A 31 2.05 -89.95 62.14
N VAL A 32 3.23 -89.84 62.74
CA VAL A 32 4.33 -89.02 62.20
C VAL A 32 4.86 -89.61 60.89
N GLU A 33 5.04 -90.92 60.80
CA GLU A 33 5.48 -91.60 59.57
C GLU A 33 4.50 -91.38 58.42
N GLU A 34 3.19 -91.50 58.67
CA GLU A 34 2.15 -91.20 57.68
C GLU A 34 2.19 -89.75 57.21
N ILE A 35 2.36 -88.79 58.14
CA ILE A 35 2.48 -87.37 57.80
C ILE A 35 3.76 -87.10 57.00
N VAL A 36 4.88 -87.74 57.36
CA VAL A 36 6.16 -87.60 56.68
C VAL A 36 6.08 -88.16 55.26
N GLU A 37 5.51 -89.35 55.07
CA GLU A 37 5.38 -89.96 53.75
C GLU A 37 4.38 -89.17 52.88
N GLY A 38 3.29 -88.67 53.47
CA GLY A 38 2.37 -87.75 52.80
C GLY A 38 3.05 -86.43 52.39
N SER A 39 3.88 -85.87 53.27
CA SER A 39 4.63 -84.63 52.99
C SER A 39 5.67 -84.83 51.89
N LYS A 40 6.35 -85.98 51.88
CA LYS A 40 7.30 -86.38 50.83
C LYS A 40 6.59 -86.51 49.48
N THR A 41 5.45 -87.20 49.45
CA THR A 41 4.62 -87.35 48.25
C THR A 41 4.18 -85.99 47.70
N ASN A 42 3.70 -85.09 48.56
CA ASN A 42 3.30 -83.74 48.17
C ASN A 42 4.48 -82.91 47.62
N ALA A 43 5.68 -83.05 48.21
CA ALA A 43 6.87 -82.36 47.73
C ALA A 43 7.32 -82.87 46.36
N GLU A 44 7.25 -84.18 46.11
CA GLU A 44 7.55 -84.78 44.80
C GLU A 44 6.56 -84.32 43.72
N GLN A 45 5.26 -84.24 44.05
CA GLN A 45 4.24 -83.70 43.14
C GLN A 45 4.45 -82.21 42.83
N ALA A 46 4.77 -81.41 43.85
CA ALA A 46 5.06 -79.99 43.66
C ALA A 46 6.29 -79.75 42.77
N LEU A 47 7.35 -80.56 42.94
CA LEU A 47 8.54 -80.51 42.10
C LEU A 47 8.21 -80.87 40.64
N THR A 48 7.36 -81.88 40.45
CA THR A 48 6.90 -82.30 39.12
C THR A 48 6.14 -81.18 38.42
N PHE A 49 5.13 -80.58 39.09
CA PHE A 49 4.36 -79.47 38.53
C PHE A 49 5.22 -78.23 38.24
N ALA A 50 6.17 -77.90 39.12
CA ALA A 50 7.08 -76.77 38.88
C ALA A 50 7.96 -76.99 37.64
N THR A 51 8.38 -78.22 37.41
CA THR A 51 9.19 -78.59 36.23
C THR A 51 8.37 -78.51 34.94
N GLU A 52 7.15 -79.02 34.95
CA GLU A 52 6.23 -78.93 33.80
C GLU A 52 5.87 -77.48 33.46
N ALA A 53 5.57 -76.65 34.48
CA ALA A 53 5.27 -75.24 34.29
C ALA A 53 6.45 -74.47 33.67
N LYS A 54 7.68 -74.78 34.09
CA LYS A 54 8.89 -74.20 33.49
C LYS A 54 9.01 -74.54 32.01
N VAL A 55 8.83 -75.82 31.66
CA VAL A 55 8.88 -76.28 30.26
C VAL A 55 7.81 -75.58 29.41
N GLN A 56 6.59 -75.43 29.93
CA GLN A 56 5.52 -74.71 29.24
C GLN A 56 5.85 -73.23 29.07
N ALA A 57 6.38 -72.57 30.09
CA ALA A 57 6.77 -71.16 30.01
C ALA A 57 7.89 -70.94 28.97
N GLU A 58 8.90 -71.82 28.93
CA GLU A 58 9.97 -71.78 27.93
C GLU A 58 9.42 -72.01 26.51
N SER A 59 8.45 -72.91 26.34
CA SER A 59 7.77 -73.16 25.07
C SER A 59 6.96 -71.97 24.59
N VAL A 60 6.15 -71.37 25.48
CA VAL A 60 5.36 -70.16 25.16
C VAL A 60 6.28 -68.99 24.81
N GLN A 61 7.39 -68.81 25.55
CA GLN A 61 8.37 -67.78 25.23
C GLN A 61 9.01 -67.99 23.85
N ALA A 62 9.34 -69.24 23.49
CA ALA A 62 9.87 -69.56 22.18
C ALA A 62 8.86 -69.27 21.06
N GLN A 63 7.60 -69.70 21.24
CA GLN A 63 6.51 -69.41 20.29
C GLN A 63 6.28 -67.90 20.14
N PHE A 64 6.27 -67.16 21.25
CA PHE A 64 6.07 -65.72 21.23
C PHE A 64 7.23 -64.99 20.54
N ASN A 65 8.48 -65.38 20.83
CA ASN A 65 9.65 -64.82 20.15
C ASN A 65 9.59 -65.07 18.64
N GLN A 66 9.12 -66.25 18.21
CA GLN A 66 8.95 -66.54 16.79
C GLN A 66 7.88 -65.64 16.16
N VAL A 67 6.71 -65.48 16.78
CA VAL A 67 5.63 -64.61 16.30
C VAL A 67 6.07 -63.14 16.21
N VAL A 68 6.88 -62.66 17.16
CA VAL A 68 7.36 -61.27 17.20
C VAL A 68 8.47 -61.02 16.18
N ILE A 69 9.39 -61.98 16.00
CA ILE A 69 10.55 -61.81 15.10
C ILE A 69 10.16 -62.03 13.64
N GLU A 70 9.31 -63.00 13.35
CA GLU A 70 8.91 -63.35 11.97
C GLU A 70 7.66 -62.61 11.48
N GLY A 71 7.11 -61.70 12.30
CA GLY A 71 5.95 -60.84 12.03
C GLY A 71 5.28 -61.06 10.68
N ASP A 72 4.20 -61.85 10.69
CA ASP A 72 3.43 -62.30 9.52
C ASP A 72 4.27 -62.48 8.24
N SER A 73 4.95 -63.63 8.12
CA SER A 73 5.65 -64.07 6.91
C SER A 73 4.70 -64.53 5.80
N SER A 74 3.43 -64.12 5.84
CA SER A 74 2.45 -64.41 4.80
C SER A 74 2.89 -63.85 3.44
N VAL A 75 2.39 -64.50 2.39
CA VAL A 75 2.55 -64.02 1.02
C VAL A 75 1.94 -62.62 0.86
N GLU A 76 0.90 -62.31 1.64
CA GLU A 76 0.25 -61.00 1.71
C GLU A 76 1.19 -59.91 2.23
N ALA A 77 1.94 -60.16 3.31
CA ALA A 77 2.92 -59.20 3.81
C ALA A 77 4.10 -58.99 2.83
N ALA A 78 4.54 -60.07 2.15
CA ALA A 78 5.53 -59.97 1.09
C ALA A 78 5.03 -59.14 -0.10
N GLN A 79 3.78 -59.32 -0.51
CA GLN A 79 3.14 -58.51 -1.56
C GLN A 79 2.94 -57.06 -1.13
N ALA A 80 2.59 -56.81 0.13
CA ALA A 80 2.42 -55.45 0.66
C ALA A 80 3.74 -54.66 0.74
N ARG A 81 4.91 -55.30 0.68
CA ARG A 81 6.21 -54.61 0.59
C ARG A 81 6.53 -54.05 -0.78
N VAL A 82 5.79 -54.46 -1.81
CA VAL A 82 5.97 -53.96 -3.18
C VAL A 82 5.22 -52.63 -3.32
N ASP A 83 5.92 -51.58 -3.71
CA ASP A 83 5.32 -50.25 -3.93
C ASP A 83 4.61 -50.14 -5.29
N ALA A 84 4.00 -48.99 -5.57
CA ALA A 84 3.28 -48.74 -6.83
C ALA A 84 4.19 -48.75 -8.08
N LYS A 85 5.52 -48.71 -7.91
CA LYS A 85 6.52 -48.79 -8.98
C LYS A 85 7.06 -50.22 -9.15
N ASN A 86 6.44 -51.19 -8.47
CA ASN A 86 6.85 -52.60 -8.42
C ASN A 86 8.25 -52.82 -7.79
N VAL A 87 8.69 -51.94 -6.88
CA VAL A 87 9.94 -52.13 -6.13
C VAL A 87 9.62 -52.75 -4.77
N ALA A 88 10.23 -53.91 -4.49
CA ALA A 88 10.08 -54.59 -3.20
C ALA A 88 10.97 -53.91 -2.14
N GLN A 89 10.33 -53.38 -1.10
CA GLN A 89 11.01 -52.73 0.02
C GLN A 89 11.42 -53.75 1.09
N PRO A 90 12.49 -53.51 1.88
CA PRO A 90 12.95 -54.47 2.89
C PRO A 90 11.87 -54.82 3.93
N THR A 91 11.06 -53.83 4.31
CA THR A 91 9.96 -53.95 5.26
C THR A 91 8.75 -53.13 4.80
N LEU A 92 7.55 -53.47 5.28
CA LEU A 92 6.34 -52.70 5.00
C LEU A 92 6.45 -51.26 5.49
N LYS A 93 7.14 -51.05 6.62
CA LYS A 93 7.42 -49.71 7.14
C LYS A 93 8.28 -48.90 6.17
N ALA A 94 9.35 -49.49 5.61
CA ALA A 94 10.20 -48.79 4.65
C ALA A 94 9.41 -48.34 3.42
N ARG A 95 8.46 -49.17 2.94
CA ARG A 95 7.52 -48.75 1.89
C ARG A 95 6.67 -47.56 2.32
N LEU A 96 5.97 -47.66 3.46
CA LEU A 96 5.06 -46.61 3.92
C LEU A 96 5.78 -45.28 4.16
N ASP A 97 6.99 -45.31 4.73
CA ASP A 97 7.82 -44.12 4.91
C ASP A 97 8.21 -43.50 3.57
N ASN A 98 8.62 -44.32 2.58
CA ASN A 98 8.97 -43.86 1.24
C ASN A 98 7.75 -43.27 0.51
N ASP A 99 6.63 -43.98 0.49
CA ASP A 99 5.38 -43.54 -0.14
C ASP A 99 4.89 -42.22 0.50
N TYR A 100 4.94 -42.11 1.84
CA TYR A 100 4.55 -40.90 2.56
C TYR A 100 5.47 -39.71 2.25
N ASN A 101 6.79 -39.92 2.25
CA ASN A 101 7.75 -38.87 1.95
C ASN A 101 7.63 -38.39 0.50
N GLU A 102 7.41 -39.31 -0.44
CA GLU A 102 7.19 -38.97 -1.85
C GLU A 102 5.90 -38.15 -2.03
N VAL A 103 4.78 -38.60 -1.46
CA VAL A 103 3.50 -37.86 -1.54
C VAL A 103 3.61 -36.50 -0.84
N THR A 104 4.27 -36.43 0.32
CA THR A 104 4.46 -35.17 1.06
C THR A 104 5.33 -34.20 0.30
N ALA A 105 6.40 -34.67 -0.35
CA ALA A 105 7.22 -33.85 -1.23
C ALA A 105 6.41 -33.32 -2.43
N GLN A 106 5.65 -34.19 -3.11
CA GLN A 106 4.77 -33.79 -4.21
C GLN A 106 3.68 -32.79 -3.76
N LEU A 107 3.13 -32.97 -2.56
CA LEU A 107 2.16 -32.03 -1.98
C LEU A 107 2.82 -30.69 -1.65
N ALA A 108 4.03 -30.70 -1.10
CA ALA A 108 4.78 -29.49 -0.80
C ALA A 108 5.11 -28.72 -2.08
N ASP A 109 5.48 -29.41 -3.16
CA ASP A 109 5.76 -28.79 -4.47
C ASP A 109 4.48 -28.20 -5.08
N LYS A 110 3.36 -28.94 -5.03
CA LYS A 110 2.05 -28.45 -5.49
C LYS A 110 1.50 -27.31 -4.65
N ALA A 111 1.69 -27.33 -3.33
CA ALA A 111 1.24 -26.29 -2.43
C ALA A 111 2.08 -25.01 -2.57
N LYS A 112 3.33 -25.11 -3.09
CA LYS A 112 4.22 -23.96 -3.27
C LYS A 112 3.97 -23.19 -4.57
N GLN A 113 3.52 -23.82 -5.64
CA GLN A 113 3.33 -23.12 -6.93
C GLN A 113 1.91 -22.57 -7.11
N TYR A 114 1.62 -21.48 -6.40
CA TYR A 114 0.53 -20.55 -6.79
C TYR A 114 0.93 -19.64 -7.96
N TYR A 115 2.15 -19.82 -8.49
CA TYR A 115 2.72 -19.04 -9.57
C TYR A 115 3.56 -19.91 -10.50
N ILE A 116 3.71 -19.46 -11.75
CA ILE A 116 4.69 -19.97 -12.70
C ILE A 116 5.99 -19.21 -12.54
N ASP A 117 7.09 -19.90 -12.29
CA ASP A 117 8.42 -19.37 -12.59
C ASP A 117 8.61 -19.41 -14.11
N VAL A 118 8.73 -18.25 -14.75
CA VAL A 118 8.81 -18.16 -16.22
C VAL A 118 10.10 -18.76 -16.78
N LEU A 119 11.14 -18.98 -15.96
CA LEU A 119 12.35 -19.72 -16.34
C LEU A 119 12.22 -21.23 -16.15
N ASN A 120 11.25 -21.68 -15.36
CA ASN A 120 10.99 -23.09 -15.08
C ASN A 120 9.49 -23.41 -15.16
N PRO A 121 8.84 -23.18 -16.33
CA PRO A 121 7.41 -23.34 -16.45
C PRO A 121 7.03 -24.83 -16.42
N PRO A 122 5.74 -25.17 -16.18
CA PRO A 122 5.26 -26.54 -16.18
C PRO A 122 5.59 -27.30 -17.48
N LYS A 123 5.70 -28.62 -17.40
CA LYS A 123 5.98 -29.49 -18.55
C LYS A 123 4.98 -29.20 -19.69
N GLY A 124 5.49 -28.90 -20.88
CA GLY A 124 4.70 -28.54 -22.06
C GLY A 124 4.90 -27.09 -22.52
N TYR A 125 5.47 -26.25 -21.65
CA TYR A 125 5.85 -24.87 -21.99
C TYR A 125 7.37 -24.76 -22.09
N LEU A 126 7.84 -23.90 -23.01
CA LEU A 126 9.25 -23.57 -23.10
C LEU A 126 9.57 -22.42 -22.13
N PRO A 127 10.70 -22.48 -21.41
CA PRO A 127 11.11 -21.40 -20.51
C PRO A 127 11.40 -20.12 -21.28
N LEU A 128 11.10 -18.97 -20.66
CA LEU A 128 11.62 -17.70 -21.15
C LEU A 128 13.15 -17.70 -21.08
N VAL A 129 13.77 -16.93 -21.97
CA VAL A 129 15.22 -16.76 -22.04
C VAL A 129 15.55 -15.31 -21.66
N THR A 130 16.54 -15.13 -20.81
CA THR A 130 17.06 -13.80 -20.45
C THR A 130 18.18 -13.39 -21.39
N GLY A 131 18.42 -12.09 -21.52
CA GLY A 131 19.41 -11.50 -22.42
C GLY A 131 18.80 -11.05 -23.74
N TRP A 132 19.64 -10.42 -24.56
CA TRP A 132 19.22 -9.69 -25.76
C TRP A 132 18.95 -10.55 -27.01
N SER A 133 19.20 -11.86 -26.95
CA SER A 133 19.25 -12.72 -28.13
C SER A 133 17.93 -13.38 -28.55
N ASP A 134 16.83 -13.23 -27.79
CA ASP A 134 15.63 -14.06 -27.98
C ASP A 134 14.28 -13.34 -27.80
N SER A 135 14.14 -12.12 -28.35
CA SER A 135 12.94 -11.30 -28.16
C SER A 135 11.65 -11.91 -28.73
N THR A 136 11.72 -12.49 -29.94
CA THR A 136 10.55 -13.09 -30.62
C THR A 136 10.01 -14.31 -29.89
N LEU A 137 10.89 -15.22 -29.46
CA LEU A 137 10.41 -16.45 -28.81
C LEU A 137 9.87 -16.16 -27.42
N ASN A 138 10.41 -15.20 -26.68
CA ASN A 138 9.86 -14.82 -25.38
C ASN A 138 8.40 -14.35 -25.46
N SER A 139 8.07 -13.53 -26.46
CA SER A 139 6.70 -13.09 -26.69
C SER A 139 5.75 -14.26 -26.95
N ILE A 140 6.16 -15.19 -27.81
CA ILE A 140 5.39 -16.40 -28.15
C ILE A 140 5.24 -17.31 -26.92
N ARG A 141 6.31 -17.53 -26.17
CA ARG A 141 6.33 -18.40 -24.99
C ARG A 141 5.44 -17.86 -23.88
N LEU A 142 5.52 -16.57 -23.57
CA LEU A 142 4.66 -15.94 -22.56
C LEU A 142 3.20 -15.97 -23.00
N GLN A 143 2.90 -15.65 -24.26
CA GLN A 143 1.54 -15.71 -24.78
C GLN A 143 0.97 -17.13 -24.69
N ALA A 144 1.76 -18.17 -25.00
CA ALA A 144 1.32 -19.56 -24.88
C ALA A 144 0.99 -19.95 -23.43
N MET A 145 1.74 -19.45 -22.44
CA MET A 145 1.41 -19.67 -21.03
C MET A 145 0.11 -18.95 -20.64
N LEU A 146 -0.06 -17.70 -21.08
CA LEU A 146 -1.26 -16.90 -20.82
C LEU A 146 -2.53 -17.51 -21.42
N ASP A 147 -2.48 -17.95 -22.69
CA ASP A 147 -3.62 -18.55 -23.39
C ASP A 147 -4.10 -19.88 -22.75
N ASN A 148 -3.36 -20.41 -21.77
CA ASN A 148 -3.67 -21.66 -21.09
C ASN A 148 -3.85 -21.53 -19.56
N VAL A 149 -3.98 -20.30 -19.05
CA VAL A 149 -4.22 -20.01 -17.62
C VAL A 149 -5.46 -20.74 -17.11
N ALA A 150 -6.57 -20.71 -17.85
CA ALA A 150 -7.81 -21.38 -17.46
C ALA A 150 -7.64 -22.90 -17.31
N THR A 151 -6.86 -23.54 -18.19
CA THR A 151 -6.62 -24.98 -18.20
C THR A 151 -5.82 -25.44 -16.98
N HIS A 152 -4.84 -24.64 -16.57
CA HIS A 152 -3.84 -25.04 -15.56
C HIS A 152 -4.01 -24.34 -14.21
N LYS A 153 -4.93 -23.37 -14.12
CA LYS A 153 -5.29 -22.65 -12.88
C LYS A 153 -4.13 -21.87 -12.23
N PHE A 154 -3.09 -21.53 -12.98
CA PHE A 154 -2.10 -20.55 -12.54
C PHE A 154 -2.53 -19.15 -13.00
N THR A 155 -2.52 -18.16 -12.12
CA THR A 155 -2.81 -16.77 -12.51
C THR A 155 -1.65 -15.83 -12.21
N ARG A 156 -0.56 -16.33 -11.64
CA ARG A 156 0.57 -15.51 -11.19
C ARG A 156 1.82 -15.93 -11.94
N PHE A 157 2.55 -14.98 -12.48
CA PHE A 157 3.76 -15.19 -13.28
C PHE A 157 4.92 -14.48 -12.60
N TYR A 158 5.89 -15.27 -12.18
CA TYR A 158 7.09 -14.83 -11.51
C TYR A 158 8.22 -14.68 -12.51
N PHE A 159 8.80 -13.48 -12.57
CA PHE A 159 9.94 -13.14 -13.39
C PHE A 159 11.17 -13.00 -12.48
N PRO A 160 11.93 -14.09 -12.23
CA PRO A 160 13.13 -14.01 -11.40
C PRO A 160 14.16 -13.06 -12.02
N ARG A 161 14.88 -12.33 -11.18
CA ARG A 161 15.95 -11.45 -11.62
C ARG A 161 17.16 -12.28 -12.05
N VAL A 162 17.72 -11.93 -13.20
CA VAL A 162 19.02 -12.43 -13.66
C VAL A 162 19.91 -11.23 -13.93
N ASP A 163 20.98 -11.09 -13.15
CA ASP A 163 21.84 -9.90 -13.18
C ASP A 163 22.40 -9.61 -14.57
N GLY A 164 22.11 -8.42 -15.09
CA GLY A 164 22.55 -7.97 -16.41
C GLY A 164 21.88 -8.66 -17.60
N GLN A 165 20.85 -9.49 -17.37
CA GLN A 165 20.16 -10.24 -18.41
C GLN A 165 18.65 -9.95 -18.35
N PRO A 166 18.16 -8.96 -19.12
CA PRO A 166 16.73 -8.63 -19.11
C PRO A 166 15.88 -9.68 -19.83
N TYR A 167 14.57 -9.67 -19.59
CA TYR A 167 13.61 -10.36 -20.46
C TYR A 167 13.27 -9.46 -21.64
N VAL A 168 13.62 -9.85 -22.86
CA VAL A 168 13.32 -9.03 -24.05
C VAL A 168 12.10 -9.60 -24.78
N PHE A 169 11.21 -8.72 -25.23
CA PHE A 169 9.98 -9.00 -25.98
C PHE A 169 9.90 -8.08 -27.19
N ASP A 170 9.26 -8.52 -28.28
CA ASP A 170 9.12 -7.76 -29.52
C ASP A 170 7.69 -7.76 -30.09
N ASN A 171 6.81 -8.60 -29.56
CA ASN A 171 5.42 -8.70 -29.95
C ASN A 171 4.52 -8.35 -28.76
N GLN A 172 3.32 -7.92 -29.10
CA GLN A 172 2.29 -7.61 -28.13
C GLN A 172 1.89 -8.85 -27.32
N ILE A 173 1.67 -8.66 -26.03
CA ILE A 173 1.17 -9.63 -25.07
C ILE A 173 -0.30 -9.30 -24.76
N GLN A 174 -1.17 -10.27 -25.03
CA GLN A 174 -2.62 -10.15 -24.88
C GLN A 174 -3.05 -10.82 -23.57
N ILE A 175 -3.64 -10.05 -22.66
CA ILE A 175 -4.23 -10.53 -21.41
C ILE A 175 -5.72 -10.73 -21.64
N LYS A 176 -6.15 -12.00 -21.69
CA LYS A 176 -7.54 -12.40 -21.95
C LYS A 176 -8.26 -12.96 -20.73
N ASP A 177 -7.51 -13.44 -19.74
CA ASP A 177 -8.03 -14.08 -18.53
C ASP A 177 -8.03 -13.13 -17.34
N LEU A 178 -8.88 -13.44 -16.35
CA LEU A 178 -9.03 -12.66 -15.12
C LEU A 178 -7.95 -13.02 -14.09
N GLY A 179 -7.61 -12.08 -13.21
CA GLY A 179 -6.82 -12.38 -12.02
C GLY A 179 -5.32 -12.53 -12.26
N ILE A 180 -4.83 -12.10 -13.44
CA ILE A 180 -3.43 -12.23 -13.81
C ILE A 180 -2.55 -11.28 -12.98
N GLU A 181 -1.49 -11.82 -12.38
CA GLU A 181 -0.46 -11.07 -11.67
C GLU A 181 0.90 -11.34 -12.31
N PHE A 182 1.61 -10.29 -12.71
CA PHE A 182 3.03 -10.37 -13.04
C PHE A 182 3.84 -9.83 -11.88
N PHE A 183 4.85 -10.56 -11.42
CA PHE A 183 5.71 -10.06 -10.35
C PHE A 183 7.17 -10.46 -10.53
N GLY A 184 8.06 -9.55 -10.18
CA GLY A 184 9.50 -9.77 -10.16
C GLY A 184 10.05 -9.93 -8.74
N ASP A 185 11.37 -9.98 -8.64
CA ASP A 185 12.08 -9.99 -7.37
C ASP A 185 11.91 -8.65 -6.65
N ARG A 186 11.60 -8.72 -5.35
CA ARG A 186 11.41 -7.55 -4.49
C ARG A 186 12.75 -6.94 -4.14
N GLU A 187 13.29 -6.17 -5.06
CA GLU A 187 14.39 -5.24 -4.80
C GLU A 187 13.94 -3.79 -4.94
N ASP A 188 14.73 -2.90 -4.38
CA ASP A 188 14.57 -1.47 -4.58
C ASP A 188 14.86 -1.14 -6.06
N ILE A 189 13.79 -1.00 -6.84
CA ILE A 189 13.85 -0.70 -8.28
C ILE A 189 14.60 0.60 -8.53
N SER A 190 14.61 1.53 -7.57
CA SER A 190 15.29 2.81 -7.72
C SER A 190 16.82 2.69 -7.67
N SER A 191 17.37 1.67 -6.99
CA SER A 191 18.83 1.54 -6.78
C SER A 191 19.47 0.35 -7.49
N ARG A 192 18.72 -0.71 -7.81
CA ARG A 192 19.25 -1.95 -8.41
C ARG A 192 18.52 -2.43 -9.66
N ASN A 193 17.63 -1.59 -10.19
CA ASN A 193 16.80 -1.84 -11.38
C ASN A 193 15.83 -3.05 -11.31
N GLY A 194 15.71 -3.75 -10.18
CA GLY A 194 14.75 -4.85 -10.00
C GLY A 194 14.81 -5.93 -11.10
N THR A 195 13.69 -6.62 -11.36
CA THR A 195 13.53 -7.47 -12.54
C THR A 195 13.23 -6.58 -13.76
N GLU A 196 14.10 -6.62 -14.76
CA GLU A 196 13.97 -5.82 -15.98
C GLU A 196 13.30 -6.59 -17.12
N ILE A 197 12.28 -5.98 -17.71
CA ILE A 197 11.61 -6.41 -18.93
C ILE A 197 11.83 -5.32 -19.97
N TYR A 198 12.24 -5.70 -21.18
CA TYR A 198 12.48 -4.82 -22.31
C TYR A 198 11.54 -5.16 -23.45
N TYR A 199 10.99 -4.13 -24.07
CA TYR A 199 10.18 -4.24 -25.26
C TYR A 199 10.85 -3.52 -26.44
N VAL A 200 11.14 -4.28 -27.49
CA VAL A 200 11.79 -3.80 -28.73
C VAL A 200 10.81 -3.67 -29.90
N GLY A 201 9.54 -4.00 -29.69
CA GLY A 201 8.52 -3.97 -30.73
C GLY A 201 8.03 -2.57 -31.06
N THR A 202 7.26 -2.47 -32.14
CA THR A 202 6.68 -1.21 -32.65
C THR A 202 5.18 -1.09 -32.39
N THR A 203 4.57 -2.07 -31.72
CA THR A 203 3.16 -2.07 -31.33
C THR A 203 3.02 -1.90 -29.83
N ASP A 204 1.80 -1.81 -29.32
CA ASP A 204 1.62 -1.72 -27.86
C ASP A 204 2.04 -3.01 -27.18
N PHE A 205 2.69 -2.92 -26.01
CA PHE A 205 3.33 -4.07 -25.39
C PHE A 205 2.33 -4.99 -24.68
N ILE A 206 1.69 -4.55 -23.60
CA ILE A 206 0.75 -5.36 -22.82
C ILE A 206 -0.66 -4.79 -23.00
N VAL A 207 -1.55 -5.58 -23.56
CA VAL A 207 -2.93 -5.16 -23.87
C VAL A 207 -3.91 -6.07 -23.16
N MET A 208 -4.78 -5.47 -22.37
CA MET A 208 -5.85 -6.15 -21.66
C MET A 208 -7.17 -5.88 -22.38
N GLY A 209 -7.79 -6.96 -22.88
CA GLY A 209 -9.05 -6.91 -23.60
C GLY A 209 -8.96 -6.31 -25.01
N THR A 210 -10.08 -6.40 -25.72
CA THR A 210 -10.23 -5.79 -27.04
C THR A 210 -10.70 -4.35 -26.87
N GLU A 211 -10.15 -3.41 -27.65
CA GLU A 211 -10.64 -2.03 -27.67
C GLU A 211 -12.13 -2.00 -28.03
N ILE A 212 -12.96 -1.59 -27.08
CA ILE A 212 -14.37 -1.31 -27.33
C ILE A 212 -14.43 0.08 -27.98
N PRO A 213 -15.06 0.26 -29.15
CA PRO A 213 -15.25 1.57 -29.74
C PRO A 213 -16.01 2.51 -28.79
N VAL A 214 -15.67 3.80 -28.77
CA VAL A 214 -16.36 4.81 -27.94
C VAL A 214 -17.87 4.81 -28.14
N SER A 215 -18.34 4.53 -29.36
CA SER A 215 -19.76 4.43 -29.69
C SER A 215 -20.49 3.28 -29.00
N GLU A 216 -19.77 2.28 -28.49
CA GLU A 216 -20.30 1.10 -27.83
C GLU A 216 -20.17 1.18 -26.30
N TYR A 217 -19.80 2.35 -25.78
CA TYR A 217 -19.72 2.58 -24.34
C TYR A 217 -21.11 2.58 -23.72
N ASN A 218 -21.52 1.45 -23.13
CA ASN A 218 -22.70 1.34 -22.28
C ASN A 218 -22.32 1.10 -20.81
N ASP A 219 -23.20 1.50 -19.88
CA ASP A 219 -22.97 1.40 -18.43
C ASP A 219 -22.95 -0.04 -17.90
N ASN A 220 -23.40 -1.02 -18.70
CA ASN A 220 -23.43 -2.42 -18.29
C ASN A 220 -22.11 -3.16 -18.51
N ASN A 221 -21.14 -2.54 -19.20
CA ASN A 221 -19.87 -3.16 -19.57
C ASN A 221 -18.71 -2.89 -18.59
N TYR A 222 -18.96 -2.33 -17.39
CA TYR A 222 -17.92 -2.16 -16.37
C TYR A 222 -17.43 -3.50 -15.74
N GLY A 223 -18.13 -4.61 -16.01
CA GLY A 223 -17.75 -5.95 -15.55
C GLY A 223 -16.57 -6.56 -16.33
N GLY A 224 -15.55 -5.75 -16.60
CA GLY A 224 -14.40 -6.03 -17.44
C GLY A 224 -13.56 -7.24 -17.05
N LEU A 225 -12.36 -7.36 -17.64
CA LEU A 225 -11.44 -8.50 -17.46
C LEU A 225 -10.81 -8.66 -16.05
N GLY A 226 -11.54 -8.28 -15.00
CA GLY A 226 -11.23 -8.65 -13.63
C GLY A 226 -10.02 -7.90 -13.08
N LYS A 227 -9.31 -8.53 -12.15
CA LYS A 227 -8.18 -7.91 -11.44
C LYS A 227 -6.88 -8.23 -12.18
N PHE A 228 -6.18 -7.24 -12.71
CA PHE A 228 -4.81 -7.38 -13.19
C PHE A 228 -3.84 -6.70 -12.22
N SER A 229 -2.67 -7.28 -12.02
CA SER A 229 -1.66 -6.68 -11.15
C SER A 229 -0.22 -6.87 -11.64
N MET A 230 0.62 -5.87 -11.35
CA MET A 230 2.06 -5.91 -11.58
C MET A 230 2.81 -5.50 -10.32
N LYS A 231 3.87 -6.23 -9.96
CA LYS A 231 4.67 -5.91 -8.77
C LYS A 231 6.17 -6.11 -8.98
N ASN A 232 6.97 -5.18 -8.49
CA ASN A 232 8.44 -5.29 -8.50
C ASN A 232 9.03 -5.52 -9.91
N LEU A 233 8.53 -4.79 -10.91
CA LEU A 233 8.97 -4.92 -12.30
C LEU A 233 9.42 -3.57 -12.86
N GLN A 234 10.47 -3.58 -13.67
CA GLN A 234 10.87 -2.44 -14.50
C GLN A 234 10.60 -2.77 -15.97
N LEU A 235 9.69 -2.04 -16.58
CA LEU A 235 9.31 -2.15 -17.98
C LEU A 235 10.03 -1.06 -18.78
N ASN A 236 10.90 -1.44 -19.70
CA ASN A 236 11.70 -0.54 -20.52
C ASN A 236 11.29 -0.69 -21.99
N SER A 237 11.19 0.41 -22.73
CA SER A 237 11.25 0.34 -24.19
C SER A 237 12.69 0.56 -24.67
N THR A 238 13.08 -0.13 -25.74
CA THR A 238 14.34 0.17 -26.45
C THR A 238 14.18 1.15 -27.58
N GLY A 239 12.95 1.63 -27.86
CA GLY A 239 12.81 2.75 -28.79
C GLY A 239 13.81 3.82 -28.37
N ASP A 240 14.54 4.38 -29.34
CA ASP A 240 15.33 5.59 -29.12
C ASP A 240 14.34 6.70 -28.75
N VAL A 241 13.90 6.68 -27.51
CA VAL A 241 13.39 7.83 -26.81
C VAL A 241 14.65 8.54 -26.37
N THR A 242 15.43 9.03 -27.34
CA THR A 242 16.16 10.26 -27.15
C THR A 242 15.07 11.23 -26.75
N LEU A 243 14.85 11.40 -25.44
CA LEU A 243 13.97 12.43 -24.93
C LEU A 243 14.37 13.68 -25.69
N GLN A 244 13.48 14.23 -26.51
CA GLN A 244 13.73 15.48 -27.20
C GLN A 244 13.73 16.64 -26.19
N CYS A 245 14.61 16.57 -25.20
CA CYS A 245 15.08 17.75 -24.51
C CYS A 245 15.82 18.64 -25.53
N GLN A 246 16.37 18.09 -26.65
CA GLN A 246 17.26 18.84 -27.55
C GLN A 246 17.13 18.65 -29.07
N GLY A 247 16.14 17.92 -29.63
CA GLY A 247 15.87 18.02 -31.08
C GLY A 247 15.16 16.84 -31.75
N ASN A 248 14.10 17.17 -32.50
CA ASN A 248 13.44 16.51 -33.66
C ASN A 248 13.37 14.98 -33.88
N GLU A 249 13.83 14.10 -32.99
CA GLU A 249 13.66 12.65 -33.13
C GLU A 249 12.28 12.13 -32.67
N LYS A 250 11.54 11.49 -33.58
CA LYS A 250 10.16 11.03 -33.40
C LYS A 250 10.02 10.10 -32.19
N ILE A 251 9.20 10.49 -31.23
CA ILE A 251 8.85 9.69 -30.05
C ILE A 251 8.15 8.40 -30.52
N ASN A 252 8.53 7.27 -29.92
CA ASN A 252 7.88 5.99 -30.16
C ASN A 252 6.43 6.05 -29.65
N PRO A 253 5.39 5.94 -30.52
CA PRO A 253 3.99 6.03 -30.12
C PRO A 253 3.50 4.81 -29.30
N VAL A 254 4.39 3.85 -29.06
CA VAL A 254 4.10 2.61 -28.33
C VAL A 254 3.70 2.87 -26.89
N ARG A 255 2.58 2.27 -26.49
CA ARG A 255 2.07 2.26 -25.12
C ARG A 255 2.57 1.00 -24.40
N CYS A 256 3.00 1.13 -23.15
CA CYS A 256 3.46 -0.03 -22.38
C CYS A 256 2.30 -0.93 -21.97
N PHE A 257 1.33 -0.34 -21.28
CA PHE A 257 0.17 -1.06 -20.76
C PHE A 257 -1.11 -0.37 -21.22
N ILE A 258 -2.03 -1.15 -21.78
CA ILE A 258 -3.36 -0.70 -22.20
C ILE A 258 -4.41 -1.51 -21.48
N ASP A 259 -5.35 -0.82 -20.85
CA ASP A 259 -6.58 -1.43 -20.37
C ASP A 259 -7.77 -1.01 -21.23
N ASN A 260 -8.14 -1.90 -22.14
CA ASN A 260 -9.36 -1.80 -22.93
C ASN A 260 -10.50 -2.67 -22.38
N GLY A 261 -10.17 -3.63 -21.52
CA GLY A 261 -11.10 -4.64 -21.02
C GLY A 261 -11.86 -4.20 -19.79
N GLY A 262 -11.38 -3.16 -19.09
CA GLY A 262 -11.90 -2.68 -17.81
C GLY A 262 -11.58 -3.60 -16.64
N GLY A 263 -12.17 -3.31 -15.48
CA GLY A 263 -11.90 -4.04 -14.23
C GLY A 263 -10.91 -3.31 -13.33
N SER A 264 -10.23 -4.02 -12.44
CA SER A 264 -9.35 -3.40 -11.44
C SER A 264 -7.88 -3.59 -11.78
N LEU A 265 -7.10 -2.52 -11.69
CA LEU A 265 -5.66 -2.55 -11.89
C LEU A 265 -4.91 -2.28 -10.58
N ARG A 266 -3.84 -3.03 -10.34
CA ARG A 266 -2.99 -2.84 -9.17
C ARG A 266 -1.51 -2.89 -9.54
N PHE A 267 -0.83 -1.75 -9.51
CA PHE A 267 0.61 -1.66 -9.73
C PHE A 267 1.32 -1.26 -8.43
N GLU A 268 2.29 -2.06 -7.99
CA GLU A 268 3.05 -1.81 -6.77
C GLU A 268 4.54 -1.93 -7.02
N ASN A 269 5.29 -0.85 -6.78
CA ASN A 269 6.73 -0.82 -7.05
C ASN A 269 6.97 -1.25 -8.51
N VAL A 270 6.41 -0.51 -9.46
CA VAL A 270 6.54 -0.76 -10.91
C VAL A 270 7.14 0.47 -11.57
N LYS A 271 8.12 0.28 -12.44
CA LYS A 271 8.75 1.38 -13.18
C LYS A 271 8.50 1.24 -14.67
N PHE A 272 7.96 2.29 -15.27
CA PHE A 272 7.78 2.46 -16.70
C PHE A 272 8.85 3.42 -17.23
N ASN A 273 9.75 2.93 -18.07
CA ASN A 273 10.90 3.69 -18.55
C ASN A 273 10.90 3.81 -20.08
N LYS A 274 10.95 5.04 -20.59
CA LYS A 274 11.06 5.38 -22.03
C LYS A 274 9.87 4.95 -22.88
N TRP A 275 8.64 5.23 -22.46
CA TRP A 275 7.43 4.87 -23.23
C TRP A 275 6.77 6.10 -23.88
N GLY A 276 6.09 5.91 -25.01
CA GLY A 276 5.20 6.94 -25.55
C GLY A 276 4.11 7.27 -24.53
N VAL A 277 3.43 6.22 -24.05
CA VAL A 277 2.59 6.27 -22.85
C VAL A 277 2.95 5.11 -21.93
N GLY A 278 3.28 5.40 -20.67
CA GLY A 278 3.53 4.35 -19.68
C GLY A 278 2.27 3.52 -19.43
N VAL A 279 1.17 4.16 -19.04
CA VAL A 279 -0.10 3.48 -18.79
C VAL A 279 -1.25 4.19 -19.51
N TYR A 280 -2.05 3.46 -20.27
CA TYR A 280 -3.18 3.97 -21.06
C TYR A 280 -4.48 3.28 -20.63
N LEU A 281 -5.26 3.93 -19.77
CA LEU A 281 -6.46 3.35 -19.16
C LEU A 281 -7.72 3.82 -19.89
N VAL A 282 -8.39 2.90 -20.59
CA VAL A 282 -9.58 3.22 -21.38
C VAL A 282 -10.87 2.92 -20.63
N GLN A 283 -10.95 1.83 -19.87
CA GLN A 283 -12.19 1.41 -19.19
C GLN A 283 -12.01 0.86 -17.77
N SER A 284 -10.90 1.22 -17.13
CA SER A 284 -10.54 0.74 -15.80
C SER A 284 -11.50 1.26 -14.71
N ASP A 285 -11.94 0.39 -13.82
CA ASP A 285 -12.77 0.74 -12.66
C ASP A 285 -11.86 1.15 -11.47
N PHE A 286 -11.59 0.23 -10.55
CA PHE A 286 -10.68 0.46 -9.43
C PHE A 286 -9.20 0.36 -9.81
N ASN A 287 -8.50 1.50 -9.74
CA ASN A 287 -7.08 1.61 -10.06
C ASN A 287 -6.26 1.97 -8.82
N TYR A 288 -5.32 1.09 -8.46
CA TYR A 288 -4.42 1.27 -7.33
C TYR A 288 -2.97 1.27 -7.75
N PHE A 289 -2.31 2.41 -7.59
CA PHE A 289 -0.94 2.64 -8.04
C PHE A 289 -0.11 3.02 -6.82
N GLN A 290 0.80 2.17 -6.38
CA GLN A 290 1.65 2.43 -5.22
C GLN A 290 3.12 2.39 -5.62
N GLU A 291 3.87 3.46 -5.33
CA GLU A 291 5.30 3.55 -5.64
C GLU A 291 5.58 3.26 -7.14
N VAL A 292 4.69 3.75 -8.01
CA VAL A 292 4.83 3.60 -9.46
C VAL A 292 5.69 4.73 -9.99
N THR A 293 6.74 4.39 -10.73
CA THR A 293 7.66 5.37 -11.33
C THR A 293 7.48 5.42 -12.85
N PHE A 294 7.36 6.61 -13.39
CA PHE A 294 7.38 6.90 -14.82
C PHE A 294 8.64 7.71 -15.11
N THR A 295 9.55 7.16 -15.91
CA THR A 295 10.81 7.82 -16.25
C THR A 295 10.91 7.99 -17.75
N SER A 296 11.18 9.21 -18.20
CA SER A 296 11.44 9.50 -19.61
C SER A 296 10.30 9.09 -20.55
N CYS A 297 9.05 9.12 -20.07
CA CYS A 297 7.88 8.85 -20.90
C CYS A 297 7.36 10.14 -21.55
N GLN A 298 6.79 10.06 -22.75
CA GLN A 298 6.06 11.22 -23.29
C GLN A 298 4.85 11.54 -22.42
N LYS A 299 3.99 10.57 -22.17
CA LYS A 299 2.97 10.64 -21.13
C LYS A 299 3.27 9.55 -20.10
N GLY A 300 3.42 9.90 -18.81
CA GLY A 300 3.54 8.89 -17.76
C GLY A 300 2.29 8.01 -17.76
N ALA A 301 1.12 8.64 -17.64
CA ALA A 301 -0.15 7.98 -17.83
C ALA A 301 -1.20 8.82 -18.55
N TYR A 302 -2.12 8.11 -19.20
CA TYR A 302 -3.35 8.62 -19.77
C TYR A 302 -4.54 7.89 -19.14
N LEU A 303 -5.48 8.64 -18.57
CA LEU A 303 -6.71 8.13 -17.96
C LEU A 303 -7.89 8.64 -18.78
N SER A 304 -8.65 7.76 -19.42
CA SER A 304 -9.83 8.14 -20.21
C SER A 304 -11.00 8.59 -19.31
N PRO A 305 -12.10 9.10 -19.90
CA PRO A 305 -13.31 9.45 -19.18
C PRO A 305 -13.99 8.30 -18.43
N ARG A 306 -13.68 7.05 -18.79
CA ARG A 306 -14.24 5.86 -18.13
C ARG A 306 -13.27 5.22 -17.14
N SER A 307 -12.09 5.82 -16.93
CA SER A 307 -11.28 5.52 -15.77
C SER A 307 -11.88 6.25 -14.58
N ASP A 308 -12.49 5.54 -13.63
CA ASP A 308 -13.35 6.19 -12.63
C ASP A 308 -12.69 6.34 -11.26
N GLN A 309 -12.11 5.31 -10.66
CA GLN A 309 -11.65 5.29 -9.28
C GLN A 309 -10.14 5.09 -9.21
N ASN A 310 -9.40 6.19 -9.31
CA ASN A 310 -7.95 6.19 -9.34
C ASN A 310 -7.36 6.62 -7.99
N ILE A 311 -6.65 5.72 -7.32
CA ILE A 311 -5.93 5.98 -6.07
C ILE A 311 -4.44 5.71 -6.27
N TRP A 312 -3.65 6.78 -6.22
CA TRP A 312 -2.22 6.74 -6.51
C TRP A 312 -1.45 7.20 -5.28
N ILE A 313 -0.51 6.41 -4.81
CA ILE A 313 0.27 6.64 -3.59
C ILE A 313 1.75 6.67 -3.95
N ARG A 314 2.36 7.84 -3.77
CA ARG A 314 3.75 8.14 -4.12
C ARG A 314 4.09 7.78 -5.57
N PRO A 315 3.27 8.16 -6.58
CA PRO A 315 3.71 8.03 -7.95
C PRO A 315 4.86 9.00 -8.20
N ASP A 316 5.86 8.58 -8.96
CA ASP A 316 6.99 9.41 -9.37
C ASP A 316 6.94 9.61 -10.88
N PHE A 317 6.98 10.86 -11.33
CA PHE A 317 7.11 11.24 -12.71
C PHE A 317 8.42 12.00 -12.86
N THR A 318 9.40 11.34 -13.47
CA THR A 318 10.74 11.91 -13.68
C THR A 318 11.03 12.05 -15.16
N MET A 319 11.35 13.26 -15.62
CA MET A 319 11.71 13.56 -17.01
C MET A 319 10.62 13.18 -18.03
N CYS A 320 9.35 13.19 -17.64
CA CYS A 320 8.24 13.00 -18.57
C CYS A 320 7.88 14.29 -19.31
N GLU A 321 7.37 14.23 -20.54
CA GLU A 321 6.81 15.43 -21.19
C GLU A 321 5.51 15.86 -20.48
N VAL A 322 4.65 14.90 -20.15
CA VAL A 322 3.46 15.05 -19.31
C VAL A 322 3.48 13.92 -18.29
N GLY A 323 3.36 14.23 -17.00
CA GLY A 323 3.30 13.20 -15.96
C GLY A 323 1.99 12.41 -16.08
N VAL A 324 0.87 13.13 -16.02
CA VAL A 324 -0.47 12.53 -16.14
C VAL A 324 -1.39 13.39 -16.99
N HIS A 325 -2.09 12.74 -17.94
CA HIS A 325 -3.22 13.31 -18.66
C HIS A 325 -4.47 12.55 -18.22
N SER A 326 -5.37 13.23 -17.51
CA SER A 326 -6.59 12.65 -16.98
C SER A 326 -7.83 13.30 -17.57
N GLU A 327 -8.68 12.47 -18.15
CA GLU A 327 -10.07 12.74 -18.46
C GLU A 327 -11.02 12.03 -17.47
N ALA A 328 -10.45 11.29 -16.50
CA ALA A 328 -11.12 10.47 -15.49
C ALA A 328 -12.03 11.24 -14.55
N LEU A 329 -13.10 10.59 -14.07
CA LEU A 329 -14.10 11.21 -13.19
C LEU A 329 -13.63 11.41 -11.74
N ASN A 330 -12.88 10.48 -11.15
CA ASN A 330 -12.32 10.63 -9.79
C ASN A 330 -10.88 10.14 -9.72
N PHE A 331 -9.96 11.07 -9.44
CA PHE A 331 -8.54 10.76 -9.37
C PHE A 331 -7.91 11.39 -8.14
N THR A 332 -7.29 10.58 -7.30
CA THR A 332 -6.58 11.04 -6.11
C THR A 332 -5.12 10.59 -6.12
N MET A 333 -4.20 11.55 -5.99
CA MET A 333 -2.77 11.30 -5.80
C MET A 333 -2.32 11.73 -4.40
N TYR A 334 -1.61 10.84 -3.70
CA TYR A 334 -0.99 11.09 -2.41
C TYR A 334 0.52 11.15 -2.56
N SER A 335 1.11 12.27 -2.17
CA SER A 335 2.55 12.54 -2.22
C SER A 335 3.21 12.23 -3.58
N PRO A 336 2.64 12.68 -4.71
CA PRO A 336 3.27 12.46 -6.00
C PRO A 336 4.55 13.28 -6.13
N ASN A 337 5.55 12.75 -6.83
CA ASN A 337 6.78 13.43 -7.19
C ASN A 337 6.74 13.80 -8.67
N PHE A 338 6.93 15.07 -9.01
CA PHE A 338 7.07 15.55 -10.38
C PHE A 338 8.44 16.20 -10.53
N ASN A 339 9.41 15.45 -11.06
CA ASN A 339 10.78 15.89 -11.21
C ASN A 339 11.13 16.09 -12.69
N ARG A 340 11.41 17.33 -13.09
CA ARG A 340 11.71 17.71 -14.49
C ARG A 340 10.64 17.24 -15.48
N VAL A 341 9.37 17.29 -15.07
CA VAL A 341 8.26 17.04 -15.98
C VAL A 341 8.01 18.28 -16.85
N GLY A 342 7.54 18.13 -18.08
CA GLY A 342 7.29 19.23 -19.01
C GLY A 342 8.52 19.71 -19.78
N VAL A 343 9.59 18.91 -19.88
CA VAL A 343 10.75 19.24 -20.72
C VAL A 343 10.41 18.84 -22.17
N GLY A 344 10.41 19.81 -23.11
CA GLY A 344 10.23 19.50 -24.53
C GLY A 344 9.77 20.67 -25.39
N LEU A 345 10.65 21.10 -26.29
CA LEU A 345 10.54 22.18 -27.30
C LEU A 345 10.30 23.60 -26.73
N PRO A 346 11.13 24.61 -27.12
CA PRO A 346 11.11 25.98 -26.57
C PRO A 346 9.77 26.73 -26.65
N ASP A 347 8.87 26.30 -27.56
CA ASP A 347 7.70 27.09 -27.96
C ASP A 347 6.37 26.62 -27.33
N TYR A 348 6.35 25.54 -26.54
CA TYR A 348 5.10 24.98 -26.01
C TYR A 348 5.05 24.93 -24.48
N VAL A 349 4.00 25.55 -23.92
CA VAL A 349 3.63 25.40 -22.51
C VAL A 349 3.19 23.95 -22.28
N ARG A 350 4.11 23.10 -21.83
CA ARG A 350 3.78 21.73 -21.44
C ARG A 350 3.52 21.65 -19.94
N PRO A 351 2.27 21.49 -19.52
CA PRO A 351 1.94 21.30 -18.11
C PRO A 351 2.39 19.90 -17.66
N GLN A 352 2.71 19.78 -16.37
CA GLN A 352 3.07 18.49 -15.78
C GLN A 352 1.84 17.57 -15.62
N CYS A 353 0.66 18.17 -15.41
CA CYS A 353 -0.62 17.49 -15.39
C CYS A 353 -1.60 18.15 -16.38
N ILE A 354 -2.35 17.36 -17.13
CA ILE A 354 -3.47 17.83 -17.97
C ILE A 354 -4.75 17.22 -17.43
N ILE A 355 -5.69 18.06 -16.99
CA ILE A 355 -6.99 17.62 -16.50
C ILE A 355 -8.06 18.19 -17.44
N THR A 356 -8.74 17.32 -18.18
CA THR A 356 -9.76 17.75 -19.15
C THR A 356 -11.16 17.62 -18.58
N ASN A 357 -11.38 16.64 -17.70
CA ASN A 357 -12.67 16.32 -17.09
C ASN A 357 -12.47 15.72 -15.69
N GLY A 358 -13.56 15.67 -14.91
CA GLY A 358 -13.67 15.00 -13.62
C GLY A 358 -13.09 15.77 -12.44
N SER A 359 -13.02 15.10 -11.29
CA SER A 359 -12.51 15.64 -10.03
C SER A 359 -11.16 15.02 -9.70
N VAL A 360 -10.13 15.85 -9.66
CA VAL A 360 -8.76 15.45 -9.35
C VAL A 360 -8.33 16.06 -8.02
N THR A 361 -7.85 15.24 -7.10
CA THR A 361 -7.28 15.67 -5.82
C THR A 361 -5.83 15.25 -5.72
N ILE A 362 -4.94 16.21 -5.45
CA ILE A 362 -3.49 16.00 -5.35
C ILE A 362 -3.04 16.46 -3.97
N ILE A 363 -2.51 15.56 -3.16
CA ILE A 363 -2.16 15.83 -1.76
C ILE A 363 -0.65 15.74 -1.61
N SER A 364 -0.05 16.77 -1.05
CA SER A 364 1.38 16.89 -0.76
C SER A 364 2.31 16.63 -1.95
N PRO A 365 2.06 17.19 -3.15
CA PRO A 365 2.95 16.97 -4.29
C PRO A 365 4.32 17.62 -4.05
N TRP A 366 5.39 16.92 -4.45
CA TRP A 366 6.71 17.50 -4.65
C TRP A 366 6.84 17.90 -6.12
N ILE A 367 6.96 19.21 -6.38
CA ILE A 367 7.00 19.77 -7.72
C ILE A 367 8.36 20.40 -7.93
N GLU A 368 9.13 19.80 -8.82
CA GLU A 368 10.53 20.10 -8.98
C GLU A 368 10.90 20.25 -10.45
N ASN A 369 11.50 21.38 -10.81
CA ASN A 369 11.95 21.63 -12.17
C ASN A 369 13.36 22.22 -12.17
N TYR A 370 14.37 21.34 -12.24
CA TYR A 370 15.79 21.71 -12.10
C TYR A 370 16.49 22.09 -13.40
N ASP A 371 15.77 22.44 -14.46
CA ASP A 371 16.42 22.88 -15.70
C ASP A 371 16.87 24.35 -15.63
N LEU A 372 17.78 24.64 -14.69
CA LEU A 372 18.42 25.95 -14.50
C LEU A 372 19.34 26.35 -15.66
N ARG A 373 19.52 25.48 -16.68
CA ARG A 373 20.58 25.64 -17.69
C ARG A 373 20.18 26.43 -18.94
N THR A 374 18.90 26.58 -19.25
CA THR A 374 18.48 27.15 -20.55
C THR A 374 17.67 28.44 -20.45
N GLY A 375 17.28 28.89 -19.25
CA GLY A 375 16.37 30.04 -19.13
C GLY A 375 14.99 29.78 -19.74
N GLU A 376 14.66 28.51 -20.02
CA GLU A 376 13.33 28.11 -20.47
C GLU A 376 12.38 28.15 -19.28
N ASP A 377 11.66 29.26 -19.25
CA ASP A 377 10.57 29.49 -18.33
C ASP A 377 9.48 28.43 -18.52
N LYS A 378 9.42 27.42 -17.63
CA LYS A 378 8.26 26.53 -17.62
C LYS A 378 7.09 27.17 -16.92
N ILE A 379 5.97 27.12 -17.62
CA ILE A 379 4.87 28.02 -17.33
C ILE A 379 3.90 27.43 -16.30
N THR A 380 3.68 26.11 -16.24
CA THR A 380 2.59 25.56 -15.39
C THR A 380 2.81 24.16 -14.82
N PHE A 381 2.41 23.92 -13.57
CA PHE A 381 2.23 22.58 -13.00
C PHE A 381 1.00 21.86 -13.61
N CYS A 382 -0.21 22.36 -13.42
CA CYS A 382 -1.45 21.71 -13.85
C CYS A 382 -2.25 22.56 -14.83
N ARG A 383 -2.61 22.02 -15.99
CA ARG A 383 -3.52 22.67 -16.94
C ARG A 383 -4.92 22.05 -16.85
N VAL A 384 -5.95 22.88 -16.78
CA VAL A 384 -7.31 22.47 -16.41
C VAL A 384 -8.33 22.95 -17.45
N GLY A 385 -9.16 22.03 -17.94
CA GLY A 385 -10.23 22.29 -18.91
C GLY A 385 -9.77 22.42 -20.34
N VAL A 386 -8.66 21.80 -20.71
CA VAL A 386 -8.26 21.66 -22.12
C VAL A 386 -9.25 20.73 -22.81
N ALA A 387 -9.60 21.02 -24.08
CA ALA A 387 -10.30 20.03 -24.90
C ALA A 387 -9.45 18.75 -24.96
N GLY A 388 -10.06 17.61 -24.62
CA GLY A 388 -9.36 16.32 -24.62
C GLY A 388 -8.97 15.86 -26.02
N ASP A 389 -8.04 14.89 -26.07
CA ASP A 389 -7.55 14.32 -27.34
C ASP A 389 -8.65 13.46 -28.02
N LEU A 390 -9.58 12.88 -27.25
CA LEU A 390 -10.59 11.92 -27.72
C LEU A 390 -12.03 12.43 -27.78
N LEU A 391 -12.36 13.50 -27.05
CA LEU A 391 -13.73 14.02 -26.99
C LEU A 391 -13.88 15.25 -27.88
N ALA A 392 -14.95 15.25 -28.70
CA ALA A 392 -15.34 16.44 -29.43
C ALA A 392 -15.53 17.62 -28.43
N PRO A 393 -15.07 18.84 -28.77
CA PRO A 393 -14.99 19.99 -27.85
C PRO A 393 -16.32 20.48 -27.23
N SER A 394 -17.46 19.84 -27.52
CA SER A 394 -18.80 20.28 -27.14
C SER A 394 -19.32 19.75 -25.79
N VAL A 395 -18.61 18.85 -25.10
CA VAL A 395 -19.04 18.33 -23.77
C VAL A 395 -17.89 18.39 -22.77
N VAL A 396 -17.32 19.59 -22.57
CA VAL A 396 -16.39 19.81 -21.45
C VAL A 396 -17.22 20.01 -20.19
N ASN A 397 -17.45 18.91 -19.46
CA ASN A 397 -17.83 19.01 -18.04
C ASN A 397 -16.81 19.90 -17.34
N THR A 398 -17.23 20.71 -16.37
CA THR A 398 -16.29 21.58 -15.62
C THR A 398 -15.37 20.71 -14.76
N PRO A 399 -14.09 20.46 -15.15
CA PRO A 399 -13.19 19.69 -14.29
C PRO A 399 -12.97 20.42 -12.97
N SER A 400 -12.71 19.69 -11.90
CA SER A 400 -12.40 20.23 -10.59
C SER A 400 -11.05 19.72 -10.14
N VAL A 401 -10.05 20.59 -9.99
CA VAL A 401 -8.73 20.19 -9.49
C VAL A 401 -8.50 20.78 -8.11
N LYS A 402 -8.18 19.92 -7.14
CA LYS A 402 -7.79 20.30 -5.79
C LYS A 402 -6.34 19.92 -5.56
N VAL A 403 -5.49 20.88 -5.18
CA VAL A 403 -4.12 20.59 -4.71
C VAL A 403 -4.02 21.02 -3.26
N THR A 404 -3.51 20.13 -2.39
CA THR A 404 -3.34 20.38 -0.95
C THR A 404 -1.88 20.20 -0.58
N HIS A 405 -1.30 21.08 0.24
CA HIS A 405 0.09 20.98 0.71
C HIS A 405 1.20 20.89 -0.36
N PRO A 406 1.15 21.60 -1.51
CA PRO A 406 2.22 21.49 -2.48
C PRO A 406 3.54 22.06 -1.96
N ARG A 407 4.64 21.42 -2.36
CA ARG A 407 6.02 21.90 -2.21
C ARG A 407 6.59 22.16 -3.59
N VAL A 408 7.01 23.39 -3.88
CA VAL A 408 7.51 23.79 -5.19
C VAL A 408 8.93 24.32 -5.08
N SER A 409 9.93 23.63 -5.66
CA SER A 409 11.35 23.91 -5.37
C SER A 409 12.03 24.94 -6.30
N ALA A 410 11.66 25.05 -7.58
CA ALA A 410 12.06 26.13 -8.52
C ALA A 410 11.43 25.93 -9.91
N GLY A 411 11.43 26.99 -10.74
CA GLY A 411 11.17 26.87 -12.19
C GLY A 411 9.72 26.58 -12.62
N VAL A 412 8.74 26.84 -11.77
CA VAL A 412 7.31 26.77 -12.10
C VAL A 412 6.72 28.17 -11.96
N LYS A 413 6.17 28.74 -13.04
CA LYS A 413 5.54 30.06 -12.99
C LYS A 413 4.12 30.05 -12.43
N TYR A 414 3.32 29.05 -12.79
CA TYR A 414 1.93 28.91 -12.38
C TYR A 414 1.64 27.54 -11.78
N ILE A 415 0.87 27.47 -10.69
CA ILE A 415 0.38 26.17 -10.19
C ILE A 415 -0.74 25.67 -11.12
N TYR A 416 -1.67 26.55 -11.50
CA TYR A 416 -2.74 26.24 -12.43
C TYR A 416 -2.70 27.09 -13.70
N LEU A 417 -3.02 26.49 -14.83
CA LEU A 417 -3.39 27.17 -16.07
C LEU A 417 -4.80 26.72 -16.43
N VAL A 418 -5.77 27.61 -16.31
CA VAL A 418 -7.19 27.27 -16.42
C VAL A 418 -7.74 27.79 -17.74
N ASP A 419 -8.08 26.85 -18.62
CA ASP A 419 -8.86 27.11 -19.84
C ASP A 419 -10.36 27.06 -19.53
N ALA A 420 -10.79 26.06 -18.74
CA ALA A 420 -12.16 25.91 -18.22
C ALA A 420 -12.18 25.08 -16.92
N GLY A 421 -13.21 25.26 -16.08
CA GLY A 421 -13.41 24.44 -14.87
C GLY A 421 -13.01 25.11 -13.56
N ASN A 422 -13.03 24.34 -12.48
CA ASN A 422 -12.82 24.79 -11.12
C ASN A 422 -11.46 24.32 -10.60
N CYS A 423 -10.73 25.21 -9.93
CA CYS A 423 -9.46 24.88 -9.28
C CYS A 423 -9.51 25.31 -7.82
N SER A 424 -8.98 24.48 -6.92
CA SER A 424 -8.86 24.78 -5.51
C SER A 424 -7.46 24.47 -4.99
N LEU A 425 -6.87 25.41 -4.25
CA LEU A 425 -5.56 25.27 -3.63
C LEU A 425 -5.70 25.42 -2.13
N ASP A 426 -5.30 24.39 -1.39
CA ASP A 426 -5.42 24.33 0.07
C ASP A 426 -4.03 24.18 0.72
N ASP A 427 -3.81 24.90 1.83
CA ASP A 427 -2.68 24.71 2.77
C ASP A 427 -1.29 24.65 2.12
N LEU A 428 -0.96 25.68 1.37
CA LEU A 428 0.34 25.84 0.72
C LEU A 428 1.52 25.77 1.72
N MET A 429 2.40 24.77 1.59
CA MET A 429 3.52 24.57 2.53
C MET A 429 4.77 25.36 2.15
N ASP A 430 5.29 25.16 0.93
CA ASP A 430 6.55 25.78 0.47
C ASP A 430 6.43 26.23 -0.99
N ILE A 431 6.68 27.52 -1.25
CA ILE A 431 6.69 28.12 -2.59
C ILE A 431 8.09 28.65 -2.91
N SER A 432 8.61 28.24 -4.07
CA SER A 432 9.75 28.89 -4.71
C SER A 432 9.45 30.35 -5.06
N THR A 433 10.47 31.21 -4.97
CA THR A 433 10.42 32.60 -5.43
C THR A 433 10.07 32.75 -6.91
N ASP A 434 10.14 31.69 -7.70
CA ASP A 434 9.91 31.71 -9.16
C ASP A 434 8.42 31.70 -9.55
N ILE A 435 7.51 31.33 -8.63
CA ILE A 435 6.06 31.32 -8.92
C ILE A 435 5.60 32.76 -9.18
N LEU A 436 5.07 33.04 -10.36
CA LEU A 436 4.50 34.35 -10.70
C LEU A 436 3.09 34.50 -10.16
N ALA A 437 2.26 33.48 -10.33
CA ALA A 437 0.90 33.44 -9.81
C ALA A 437 0.45 32.02 -9.43
N LEU A 438 -0.53 31.90 -8.54
CA LEU A 438 -1.06 30.58 -8.18
C LEU A 438 -1.91 30.00 -9.32
N CYS A 439 -2.66 30.85 -10.03
CA CYS A 439 -3.46 30.46 -11.18
C CYS A 439 -3.28 31.45 -12.32
N ALA A 440 -3.21 30.96 -13.55
CA ALA A 440 -3.27 31.76 -14.77
C ALA A 440 -4.45 31.35 -15.64
N LYS A 441 -5.10 32.31 -16.28
CA LYS A 441 -6.23 32.07 -17.18
C LYS A 441 -5.83 32.31 -18.64
N THR A 442 -6.20 31.41 -19.54
CA THR A 442 -5.89 31.48 -21.00
C THR A 442 -7.11 31.58 -21.89
N GLY A 443 -8.30 31.23 -21.40
CA GLY A 443 -9.54 31.18 -22.20
C GLY A 443 -10.57 32.27 -21.86
N ASN A 444 -11.58 32.40 -22.71
CA ASN A 444 -12.73 33.29 -22.48
C ASN A 444 -13.73 32.71 -21.46
N SER A 445 -13.72 31.40 -21.24
CA SER A 445 -14.67 30.67 -20.39
C SER A 445 -14.39 30.92 -18.90
N ILE A 446 -15.46 30.97 -18.09
CA ILE A 446 -15.38 31.27 -16.66
C ILE A 446 -15.14 29.98 -15.89
N GLY A 447 -13.89 29.75 -15.49
CA GLY A 447 -13.57 28.85 -14.39
C GLY A 447 -13.65 29.57 -13.04
N SER A 448 -13.76 28.82 -11.94
CA SER A 448 -13.62 29.37 -10.58
C SER A 448 -12.28 28.96 -9.97
N PHE A 449 -11.65 29.86 -9.22
CA PHE A 449 -10.44 29.57 -8.44
C PHE A 449 -10.71 29.87 -6.97
N ILE A 450 -10.50 28.85 -6.12
CA ILE A 450 -10.65 28.95 -4.68
C ILE A 450 -9.27 28.73 -4.05
N ALA A 451 -8.86 29.60 -3.16
CA ALA A 451 -7.61 29.44 -2.43
C ALA A 451 -7.95 29.45 -0.94
N ASN A 452 -7.80 28.31 -0.26
CA ASN A 452 -8.04 28.19 1.18
C ASN A 452 -6.71 28.01 1.93
N GLY A 453 -6.58 28.63 3.10
CA GLY A 453 -5.40 28.47 3.97
C GLY A 453 -4.50 29.72 4.08
N TYR A 454 -3.42 29.58 4.85
CA TYR A 454 -2.47 30.66 5.16
C TYR A 454 -1.50 30.90 4.00
N PHE A 455 -1.80 31.84 3.12
CA PHE A 455 -0.85 32.32 2.10
C PHE A 455 0.12 33.33 2.74
N ALA A 456 1.13 32.83 3.46
CA ALA A 456 2.10 33.69 4.17
C ALA A 456 3.10 34.42 3.25
N HIS A 457 3.08 34.16 1.94
CA HIS A 457 4.06 34.74 1.02
C HIS A 457 3.61 36.12 0.53
N LYS A 458 4.14 37.18 1.16
CA LYS A 458 3.70 38.59 1.07
C LYS A 458 3.65 39.24 -0.33
N ASN A 459 4.15 38.59 -1.38
CA ASN A 459 4.42 39.22 -2.68
C ASN A 459 3.88 38.47 -3.91
N LYS A 460 2.98 37.48 -3.76
CA LYS A 460 2.52 36.66 -4.90
C LYS A 460 1.07 36.96 -5.27
N VAL A 461 0.84 37.12 -6.57
CA VAL A 461 -0.49 37.37 -7.13
C VAL A 461 -1.29 36.07 -7.11
N ALA A 462 -2.51 36.10 -6.56
CA ALA A 462 -3.34 34.91 -6.53
C ALA A 462 -3.65 34.42 -7.95
N VAL A 463 -4.09 35.32 -8.84
CA VAL A 463 -4.47 34.97 -10.21
C VAL A 463 -4.00 35.99 -11.25
N TYR A 464 -3.53 35.48 -12.38
CA TYR A 464 -2.97 36.23 -13.50
C TYR A 464 -3.75 35.95 -14.80
N GLU A 465 -4.01 36.96 -15.62
CA GLU A 465 -4.71 36.79 -16.91
C GLU A 465 -3.70 36.90 -18.07
N LEU A 466 -3.54 35.82 -18.84
CA LEU A 466 -2.61 35.78 -19.97
C LEU A 466 -3.30 36.34 -21.22
N GLY A 467 -2.86 37.49 -21.72
CA GLY A 467 -3.13 37.91 -23.10
C GLY A 467 -4.40 38.72 -23.37
N ALA A 468 -4.93 39.48 -22.42
CA ALA A 468 -6.02 40.43 -22.68
C ALA A 468 -5.54 41.65 -23.51
N SER A 469 -5.28 41.47 -24.81
CA SER A 469 -5.10 42.58 -25.76
C SER A 469 -6.41 43.35 -26.02
N ASN A 470 -7.54 42.85 -25.52
CA ASN A 470 -8.85 43.48 -25.57
C ASN A 470 -9.55 43.42 -24.20
N LEU A 471 -9.27 44.39 -23.32
CA LEU A 471 -9.91 44.58 -22.00
C LEU A 471 -11.42 44.93 -22.04
N ASN A 472 -12.14 44.60 -23.12
CA ASN A 472 -13.51 45.09 -23.36
C ASN A 472 -14.64 44.07 -23.21
N THR A 473 -14.36 42.81 -22.89
CA THR A 473 -15.40 41.82 -22.53
C THR A 473 -15.24 41.43 -21.06
N GLY A 474 -16.13 41.94 -20.21
CA GLY A 474 -16.12 41.76 -18.76
C GLY A 474 -16.31 40.32 -18.29
N GLY A 475 -15.26 39.51 -18.38
CA GLY A 475 -15.17 38.24 -17.66
C GLY A 475 -14.90 38.53 -16.18
N GLN A 476 -15.91 38.35 -15.33
CA GLN A 476 -15.73 38.40 -13.88
C GLN A 476 -15.04 37.13 -13.40
N ILE A 477 -13.91 37.24 -12.71
CA ILE A 477 -13.32 36.11 -11.98
C ILE A 477 -13.80 36.24 -10.54
N SER A 478 -14.58 35.26 -10.09
CA SER A 478 -15.02 35.18 -8.69
C SER A 478 -13.92 34.54 -7.86
N TYR A 479 -13.22 35.33 -7.03
CA TYR A 479 -12.27 34.81 -6.04
C TYR A 479 -12.98 34.69 -4.70
N TYR A 480 -12.97 33.47 -4.14
CA TYR A 480 -13.36 33.23 -2.76
C TYR A 480 -12.11 32.99 -1.94
N VAL A 481 -11.65 34.01 -1.22
CA VAL A 481 -10.67 33.85 -0.15
C VAL A 481 -11.48 33.63 1.12
N THR A 482 -11.45 32.43 1.69
CA THR A 482 -12.03 32.20 3.01
C THR A 482 -10.96 32.54 4.07
N PRO A 483 -11.08 33.67 4.79
CA PRO A 483 -10.17 33.95 5.90
C PRO A 483 -10.46 32.96 7.03
N TYR A 484 -9.55 32.01 7.26
CA TYR A 484 -9.62 31.18 8.46
C TYR A 484 -9.20 32.03 9.67
N THR A 485 -10.20 32.48 10.42
CA THR A 485 -10.12 33.24 11.68
C THR A 485 -9.78 34.73 11.56
N LEU A 486 -10.78 35.53 11.19
CA LEU A 486 -11.23 36.63 12.05
C LEU A 486 -12.72 36.83 11.79
N THR A 487 -13.52 36.61 12.83
CA THR A 487 -14.94 36.93 12.86
C THR A 487 -15.19 38.37 12.39
N SER A 488 -15.68 38.55 11.17
CA SER A 488 -16.92 39.29 10.88
C SER A 488 -17.12 39.50 9.38
N THR A 489 -18.36 39.26 8.95
CA THR A 489 -18.99 39.60 7.66
C THR A 489 -18.45 38.92 6.40
N GLY A 490 -19.05 37.76 6.09
CA GLY A 490 -19.07 37.23 4.74
C GLY A 490 -19.75 38.23 3.80
N ARG A 491 -18.95 38.93 3.00
CA ARG A 491 -19.40 39.59 1.79
C ARG A 491 -18.74 38.88 0.62
N SER A 492 -19.55 38.18 -0.18
CA SER A 492 -19.17 37.76 -1.53
C SER A 492 -19.02 39.04 -2.38
N GLY A 493 -17.79 39.35 -2.76
CA GLY A 493 -17.48 40.49 -3.62
C GLY A 493 -17.16 39.99 -5.02
N VAL A 494 -18.05 40.27 -5.98
CA VAL A 494 -17.73 40.09 -7.40
C VAL A 494 -16.86 41.29 -7.81
N ILE A 495 -15.56 41.08 -7.95
CA ILE A 495 -14.63 42.12 -8.42
C ILE A 495 -14.66 42.10 -9.95
N ASN A 496 -15.07 43.21 -10.56
CA ASN A 496 -15.04 43.36 -12.01
C ASN A 496 -13.58 43.54 -12.45
N THR A 497 -13.13 42.76 -13.43
CA THR A 497 -11.70 42.70 -13.84
C THR A 497 -11.16 44.02 -14.38
N LYS A 498 -12.03 44.96 -14.76
CA LYS A 498 -11.64 46.34 -15.12
C LYS A 498 -11.09 47.16 -13.95
N ASP A 499 -11.33 46.74 -12.70
CA ASP A 499 -10.91 47.45 -11.49
C ASP A 499 -9.73 46.76 -10.76
N LEU A 500 -9.08 45.75 -11.38
CA LEU A 500 -7.91 45.02 -10.84
C LEU A 500 -6.61 45.85 -10.84
N ASN A 501 -6.71 47.15 -10.65
CA ASN A 501 -5.56 47.95 -10.28
C ASN A 501 -5.39 47.85 -8.75
N GLU A 502 -4.46 46.98 -8.36
CA GLU A 502 -3.89 46.79 -7.01
C GLU A 502 -4.90 46.73 -5.85
N TYR A 503 -5.57 45.58 -5.69
CA TYR A 503 -6.15 45.21 -4.40
C TYR A 503 -5.14 44.36 -3.63
N TYR A 504 -4.54 44.89 -2.57
CA TYR A 504 -3.66 44.10 -1.69
C TYR A 504 -3.91 44.44 -0.22
N THR A 505 -3.78 43.41 0.63
CA THR A 505 -3.85 43.56 2.08
C THR A 505 -2.45 43.48 2.64
N GLN A 506 -2.02 44.52 3.35
CA GLN A 506 -0.74 44.56 4.03
C GLN A 506 -0.96 44.37 5.52
N MET A 507 -0.33 43.36 6.10
CA MET A 507 -0.23 43.22 7.55
C MET A 507 1.06 43.91 8.01
N THR A 508 0.93 44.99 8.78
CA THR A 508 2.06 45.67 9.42
C THR A 508 1.96 45.49 10.93
N SER A 509 2.98 45.94 11.67
CA SER A 509 2.91 46.01 13.15
C SER A 509 1.78 46.92 13.67
N GLU A 510 1.20 47.78 12.81
CA GLU A 510 0.16 48.74 13.16
C GLU A 510 -1.26 48.24 12.88
N GLY A 511 -1.41 47.09 12.22
CA GLY A 511 -2.71 46.50 11.88
C GLY A 511 -2.78 45.91 10.48
N LEU A 512 -4.00 45.55 10.09
CA LEU A 512 -4.30 45.08 8.73
C LEU A 512 -4.83 46.26 7.90
N PHE A 513 -4.15 46.53 6.80
CA PHE A 513 -4.45 47.61 5.88
C PHE A 513 -4.90 47.02 4.55
N THR A 514 -6.10 47.38 4.11
CA THR A 514 -6.59 47.01 2.78
C THR A 514 -6.41 48.19 1.84
N TYR A 515 -5.71 48.00 0.73
CA TYR A 515 -5.50 49.03 -0.30
C TYR A 515 -6.26 48.67 -1.58
N LEU A 516 -6.78 49.69 -2.26
CA LEU A 516 -7.25 49.65 -3.64
C LEU A 516 -6.62 50.82 -4.38
N ASN A 517 -5.90 50.56 -5.47
CA ASN A 517 -5.22 51.62 -6.25
C ASN A 517 -4.27 52.49 -5.41
N GLY A 518 -3.49 51.88 -4.50
CA GLY A 518 -2.62 52.60 -3.56
C GLY A 518 -3.37 53.44 -2.51
N SER A 519 -4.70 53.45 -2.51
CA SER A 519 -5.54 54.16 -1.54
C SER A 519 -6.05 53.19 -0.48
N MET A 520 -5.87 53.55 0.79
CA MET A 520 -6.30 52.71 1.91
C MET A 520 -7.83 52.69 2.00
N LEU A 521 -8.43 51.53 1.77
CA LEU A 521 -9.88 51.29 1.76
C LEU A 521 -10.44 51.04 3.16
N ASN A 522 -9.67 50.35 3.99
CA ASN A 522 -10.08 50.00 5.34
C ASN A 522 -8.85 49.90 6.24
N GLN A 523 -8.91 50.62 7.35
CA GLN A 523 -7.94 50.56 8.43
C GLN A 523 -8.59 49.87 9.61
N GLN A 524 -8.31 48.58 9.80
CA GLN A 524 -8.59 47.95 11.07
C GLN A 524 -7.39 48.18 11.99
N THR A 525 -7.29 49.40 12.51
CA THR A 525 -6.41 49.69 13.63
C THR A 525 -7.03 49.07 14.87
N ARG A 526 -6.46 47.96 15.34
CA ARG A 526 -6.45 47.72 16.78
C ARG A 526 -5.63 48.86 17.36
N LYS A 527 -6.29 49.95 17.75
CA LYS A 527 -5.64 51.13 18.30
C LYS A 527 -4.99 50.71 19.62
N ARG A 528 -3.71 50.35 19.56
CA ARG A 528 -2.88 50.09 20.73
C ARG A 528 -2.69 51.43 21.41
N LEU A 529 -3.52 51.69 22.42
CA LEU A 529 -3.32 52.82 23.30
C LEU A 529 -2.17 52.42 24.24
N GLU A 530 -1.10 53.21 24.23
CA GLU A 530 0.08 53.02 25.07
C GLU A 530 0.04 54.09 26.17
N GLY A 531 -0.10 53.67 27.43
CA GLY A 531 -0.22 54.57 28.58
C GLY A 531 -1.38 54.21 29.52
N GLY A 532 -1.49 54.93 30.65
CA GLY A 532 -2.59 54.76 31.61
C GLY A 532 -3.99 54.90 30.98
N ILE A 533 -5.04 54.60 31.75
CA ILE A 533 -6.44 54.69 31.28
C ILE A 533 -6.66 56.04 30.57
N PRO A 534 -7.17 56.07 29.32
CA PRO A 534 -7.41 57.32 28.61
C PRO A 534 -8.29 58.26 29.44
N THR A 535 -7.88 59.52 29.57
CA THR A 535 -8.66 60.54 30.29
C THR A 535 -9.41 61.49 29.34
N SER A 536 -9.24 61.32 28.03
CA SER A 536 -9.94 62.10 26.99
C SER A 536 -10.13 61.25 25.71
N GLY A 537 -11.08 61.63 24.86
CA GLY A 537 -11.38 60.98 23.58
C GLY A 537 -12.56 60.02 23.64
N PHE A 538 -13.31 59.90 22.54
CA PHE A 538 -14.43 58.96 22.49
C PHE A 538 -13.95 57.51 22.31
N HIS A 539 -14.37 56.63 23.21
CA HIS A 539 -14.02 55.21 23.23
C HIS A 539 -15.27 54.34 23.15
N LYS A 540 -15.21 53.24 22.38
CA LYS A 540 -16.32 52.28 22.26
C LYS A 540 -16.20 51.15 23.29
N GLN A 541 -17.34 50.68 23.78
CA GLN A 541 -17.42 49.46 24.57
C GLN A 541 -16.73 48.31 23.83
N GLY A 542 -15.82 47.61 24.52
CA GLY A 542 -15.00 46.54 23.98
C GLY A 542 -13.58 46.94 23.54
N GLU A 543 -13.26 48.24 23.48
CA GLU A 543 -11.88 48.69 23.28
C GLU A 543 -10.99 48.31 24.47
N PHE A 544 -9.74 47.90 24.18
CA PHE A 544 -8.79 47.43 25.17
C PHE A 544 -7.53 48.31 25.18
N ASN A 545 -7.15 48.80 26.37
CA ASN A 545 -5.93 49.56 26.60
C ASN A 545 -4.89 48.68 27.32
N TRP A 546 -3.69 48.53 26.77
CA TRP A 546 -2.66 47.65 27.33
C TRP A 546 -1.82 48.38 28.38
N ASN A 547 -1.59 47.74 29.54
CA ASN A 547 -0.67 48.31 30.53
C ASN A 547 0.78 47.93 30.19
N ILE A 548 1.56 48.90 29.70
CA ILE A 548 2.99 48.72 29.38
C ILE A 548 3.91 48.90 30.59
N GLY A 549 3.39 49.41 31.71
CA GLY A 549 4.10 49.61 32.98
C GLY A 549 3.63 48.62 34.05
N ALA A 550 3.50 47.33 33.70
CA ALA A 550 3.02 46.31 34.63
C ALA A 550 3.90 46.26 35.88
N SER A 551 3.29 46.51 37.04
CA SER A 551 3.90 46.35 38.36
C SER A 551 2.97 45.50 39.21
N GLU A 552 3.57 44.72 40.11
CA GLU A 552 2.83 43.92 41.08
C GLU A 552 2.28 44.85 42.17
N LEU A 553 0.97 44.80 42.37
CA LEU A 553 0.23 45.60 43.35
C LEU A 553 -0.54 44.68 44.30
N GLY A 554 -0.95 45.21 45.45
CA GLY A 554 -1.73 44.48 46.46
C GLY A 554 -0.93 44.09 47.71
N GLU A 555 -1.64 43.70 48.76
CA GLU A 555 -1.05 43.18 50.00
C GLU A 555 -0.66 41.70 49.86
N ALA A 556 0.19 41.22 50.76
CA ALA A 556 0.59 39.81 50.79
C ALA A 556 -0.64 38.89 50.86
N GLY A 557 -0.72 37.89 49.97
CA GLY A 557 -1.87 36.99 49.84
C GLY A 557 -2.98 37.49 48.91
N SER A 558 -2.84 38.68 48.31
CA SER A 558 -3.80 39.24 47.33
C SER A 558 -3.12 39.99 46.18
N LYS A 559 -1.87 39.64 45.87
CA LYS A 559 -1.10 40.34 44.85
C LYS A 559 -1.61 40.09 43.44
N TYR A 560 -1.60 41.12 42.61
CA TYR A 560 -2.02 41.09 41.21
C TYR A 560 -1.19 42.04 40.35
N ILE A 561 -1.20 41.82 39.04
CA ILE A 561 -0.78 42.80 38.03
C ILE A 561 -2.00 43.32 37.27
N ILE A 562 -1.97 44.58 36.86
CA ILE A 562 -2.96 45.13 35.93
C ILE A 562 -2.46 44.82 34.52
N PHE A 563 -3.14 43.93 33.81
CA PHE A 563 -2.79 43.53 32.44
C PHE A 563 -3.18 44.59 31.40
N GLY A 564 -4.28 45.27 31.66
CA GLY A 564 -4.83 46.32 30.81
C GLY A 564 -6.16 46.82 31.36
N SER A 565 -6.87 47.63 30.58
CA SER A 565 -8.22 48.11 30.90
C SER A 565 -9.15 47.87 29.72
N LEU A 566 -10.37 47.42 29.99
CA LEU A 566 -11.43 47.23 28.99
C LEU A 566 -12.48 48.32 29.14
N CYS A 567 -12.85 48.98 28.04
CA CYS A 567 -13.96 49.93 28.03
C CYS A 567 -15.28 49.17 28.14
N VAL A 568 -15.98 49.28 29.28
CA VAL A 568 -17.24 48.58 29.54
C VAL A 568 -18.48 49.40 29.17
N ALA A 569 -18.33 50.71 28.99
CA ALA A 569 -19.38 51.57 28.47
C ALA A 569 -18.77 52.70 27.61
N SER A 570 -19.31 52.89 26.41
CA SER A 570 -18.82 53.91 25.47
C SER A 570 -18.96 55.33 26.04
N GLY A 571 -18.04 56.23 25.72
CA GLY A 571 -18.11 57.64 26.14
C GLY A 571 -16.80 58.40 25.93
N GLU A 572 -16.71 59.62 26.47
CA GLU A 572 -15.52 60.48 26.43
C GLU A 572 -15.09 60.87 27.87
N PRO A 573 -14.16 60.13 28.51
CA PRO A 573 -13.28 59.09 27.94
C PRO A 573 -13.79 57.64 27.94
N GLY A 574 -15.07 57.40 28.20
CA GLY A 574 -15.63 56.04 28.34
C GLY A 574 -15.42 55.48 29.74
N THR A 575 -16.11 54.39 30.08
CA THR A 575 -15.98 53.74 31.40
C THR A 575 -15.02 52.57 31.26
N TRP A 576 -13.90 52.62 31.98
CA TRP A 576 -12.84 51.62 31.90
C TRP A 576 -12.78 50.77 33.16
N VAL A 577 -12.57 49.46 32.98
CA VAL A 577 -12.36 48.50 34.06
C VAL A 577 -10.99 47.85 33.91
N GLU A 578 -10.19 47.91 34.97
CA GLU A 578 -8.90 47.24 35.03
C GLU A 578 -9.07 45.73 35.05
N LEU A 579 -8.28 45.04 34.22
CA LEU A 579 -8.21 43.59 34.21
C LEU A 579 -7.00 43.17 35.04
N LYS A 580 -7.30 42.63 36.23
CA LYS A 580 -6.31 42.21 37.22
C LYS A 580 -6.03 40.72 37.07
N ILE A 581 -4.75 40.35 37.02
CA ILE A 581 -4.31 38.96 36.99
C ILE A 581 -3.61 38.68 38.33
N PRO A 582 -4.10 37.72 39.14
CA PRO A 582 -3.44 37.35 40.38
C PRO A 582 -2.04 36.77 40.10
N THR A 583 -1.03 37.17 40.87
CA THR A 583 0.36 36.71 40.68
C THR A 583 0.72 35.48 41.49
N GLY A 584 -0.13 35.07 42.43
CA GLY A 584 0.06 33.87 43.25
C GLY A 584 1.04 34.04 44.42
N ASN A 585 1.38 35.29 44.79
CA ASN A 585 2.29 35.65 45.89
C ASN A 585 1.58 36.15 47.15
#